data_AF-A0AAV5MZA9-F1
#
_entry.id   AF-A0AAV5MZA9-F1
#
_cell.length_a   1.000
_cell.length_b   1.000
_cell.length_c   1.000
_cell.angle_alpha   90.00
_cell.angle_beta   90.00
_cell.angle_gamma   90.00
#
_symmetry.space_group_name_H-M   'P 1'
#
loop_
_entity.id
_entity.type
_entity.pdbx_description
1 polymer ?
#
loop_
_entity_poly.entity_id
_entity_poly.type
_entity_poly.pdbx_seq_one_letter_code
_entity_poly.pdbx_strand_id
1 'polypeptide(L)'
;MGFAHMMDARSLTEQQGGDPNSWAEVKKRLTMLTQKKYYSLTRYGYARGYQAYQFVENIRRYQISLIGYLQEKEKAQRTARIPLTDVIDAAGARAAGAYPAVTPDQLAHPAQ
;
A
#
# COMPACT_ATOMS: atom_id res chain seq x y z
N MET A 1 2.76 -28.36 -0.16
CA MET A 1 3.32 -27.66 -1.33
C MET A 1 4.80 -27.46 -1.06
N GLY A 2 5.66 -27.62 -2.05
CA GLY A 2 7.12 -27.45 -1.89
C GLY A 2 7.76 -26.94 -3.18
N PHE A 3 9.08 -26.74 -3.16
CA PHE A 3 9.83 -26.19 -4.29
C PHE A 3 9.58 -26.94 -5.62
N ALA A 4 9.49 -28.27 -5.57
CA ALA A 4 9.20 -29.11 -6.74
C ALA A 4 7.91 -28.69 -7.47
N HIS A 5 6.79 -28.60 -6.75
CA HIS A 5 5.52 -28.15 -7.35
C HIS A 5 5.50 -26.65 -7.68
N MET A 6 6.39 -25.85 -7.08
CA MET A 6 6.57 -24.46 -7.49
C MET A 6 7.19 -24.40 -8.88
N MET A 7 8.16 -25.27 -9.18
CA MET A 7 8.74 -25.39 -10.50
C MET A 7 7.72 -25.88 -11.54
N ASP A 8 6.82 -26.79 -11.17
CA ASP A 8 5.70 -27.19 -12.03
C ASP A 8 4.79 -26.01 -12.38
N ALA A 9 4.43 -25.18 -11.39
CA ALA A 9 3.62 -23.99 -11.64
C ALA A 9 4.33 -22.96 -12.54
N ARG A 10 5.65 -22.79 -12.39
CA ARG A 10 6.46 -21.91 -13.24
C ARG A 10 6.53 -22.46 -14.67
N SER A 11 6.81 -23.75 -14.83
CA SER A 11 6.82 -24.42 -16.13
C SER A 11 5.46 -24.32 -16.83
N LEU A 12 4.36 -24.50 -16.09
CA LEU A 12 3.02 -24.36 -16.65
C LEU A 12 2.70 -22.90 -17.04
N THR A 13 3.27 -21.93 -16.32
CA THR A 13 3.11 -20.51 -16.63
C THR A 13 3.81 -20.17 -17.95
N GLU A 14 5.05 -20.63 -18.11
CA GLU A 14 5.83 -20.46 -19.34
C GLU A 14 5.15 -21.15 -20.54
N GLN A 15 4.68 -22.39 -20.37
CA GLN A 15 3.95 -23.13 -21.41
C GLN A 15 2.67 -22.43 -21.87
N GLN A 16 2.07 -21.60 -21.01
CA GLN A 16 0.86 -20.84 -21.30
C GLN A 16 1.16 -19.38 -21.71
N GLY A 17 2.43 -19.05 -22.00
CA GLY A 17 2.86 -17.73 -22.46
C GLY A 17 2.90 -16.64 -21.36
N GLY A 18 2.82 -17.04 -20.10
CA GLY A 18 2.99 -16.12 -18.96
C GLY A 18 4.45 -16.01 -18.53
N ASP A 19 4.75 -14.98 -17.73
CA ASP A 19 6.09 -14.82 -17.14
C ASP A 19 6.26 -15.72 -15.90
N PRO A 20 7.17 -16.72 -15.94
CA PRO A 20 7.43 -17.62 -14.81
C PRO A 20 8.16 -16.95 -13.63
N ASN A 21 8.61 -15.70 -13.78
CA ASN A 21 9.25 -14.90 -12.73
C ASN A 21 8.26 -13.91 -12.07
N SER A 22 7.10 -13.70 -12.67
CA SER A 22 6.02 -12.88 -12.11
C SER A 22 5.15 -13.72 -11.19
N TRP A 23 5.18 -13.43 -9.88
CA TRP A 23 4.25 -14.04 -8.92
C TRP A 23 2.78 -13.84 -9.33
N ALA A 24 2.45 -12.69 -9.91
CA ALA A 24 1.08 -12.38 -10.33
C ALA A 24 0.57 -13.33 -11.43
N GLU A 25 1.45 -13.77 -12.33
CA GLU A 25 1.10 -14.75 -13.37
C GLU A 25 1.15 -16.18 -12.86
N VAL A 26 2.19 -16.52 -12.09
CA VAL A 26 2.40 -17.86 -11.57
C VAL A 26 1.32 -18.28 -10.58
N LYS A 27 0.84 -17.37 -9.73
CA LYS A 27 -0.20 -17.68 -8.74
C LYS A 27 -1.51 -18.15 -9.38
N LYS A 28 -1.81 -17.73 -10.61
CA LYS A 28 -2.99 -18.17 -11.38
C LYS A 28 -2.92 -19.66 -11.72
N ARG A 29 -1.72 -20.25 -11.81
CA ARG A 29 -1.49 -21.64 -12.21
C ARG A 29 -1.39 -22.58 -11.02
N LEU A 30 -1.14 -22.07 -9.81
CA LEU A 30 -1.11 -22.89 -8.60
C LEU A 30 -2.41 -23.69 -8.42
N THR A 31 -3.56 -23.05 -8.59
CA THR A 31 -4.86 -23.72 -8.46
C THR A 31 -5.13 -24.71 -9.58
N MET A 32 -4.46 -24.59 -10.73
CA MET A 32 -4.58 -25.56 -11.83
C MET A 32 -3.91 -26.90 -11.49
N LEU A 33 -2.92 -26.92 -10.59
CA LEU A 33 -2.25 -28.16 -10.17
C LEU A 33 -3.15 -29.12 -9.36
N THR A 34 -4.38 -28.71 -9.03
CA THR A 34 -5.39 -29.62 -8.46
C THR A 34 -6.20 -30.35 -9.53
N GLN A 35 -6.16 -29.88 -10.78
CA GLN A 35 -6.97 -30.37 -11.88
C GLN A 35 -6.18 -31.37 -12.73
N LYS A 36 -6.74 -32.57 -12.96
CA LYS A 36 -6.08 -33.67 -13.67
C LYS A 36 -5.51 -33.28 -15.02
N LYS A 37 -6.26 -32.47 -15.79
CA LYS A 37 -5.84 -31.97 -17.11
C LYS A 37 -4.47 -31.28 -17.09
N TYR A 38 -4.11 -30.63 -15.99
CA TYR A 38 -2.88 -29.85 -15.89
C TYR A 38 -1.81 -30.62 -15.13
N TYR A 39 -2.12 -31.17 -13.95
CA TYR A 39 -1.08 -31.83 -13.15
C TYR A 39 -0.51 -33.08 -13.84
N SER A 40 -1.27 -33.75 -14.71
CA SER A 40 -0.76 -34.90 -15.47
C SER A 40 0.36 -34.55 -16.44
N LEU A 41 0.50 -33.27 -16.79
CA LEU A 41 1.53 -32.73 -17.67
C LEU A 41 2.76 -32.22 -16.90
N THR A 42 2.71 -32.25 -15.57
CA THR A 42 3.77 -31.72 -14.70
C THR A 42 4.63 -32.85 -14.14
N ARG A 43 5.87 -32.55 -13.74
CA ARG A 43 6.84 -33.56 -13.33
C ARG A 43 6.46 -34.21 -12.00
N TYR A 44 5.94 -33.43 -11.06
CA TYR A 44 5.64 -33.91 -9.71
C TYR A 44 4.15 -34.15 -9.47
N GLY A 45 3.30 -33.88 -10.46
CA GLY A 45 1.90 -34.27 -10.43
C GLY A 45 1.03 -33.40 -9.51
N TYR A 46 0.00 -34.03 -8.93
CA TYR A 46 -1.03 -33.34 -8.17
C TYR A 46 -0.44 -32.52 -7.02
N ALA A 47 -0.92 -31.29 -6.87
CA ALA A 47 -0.54 -30.43 -5.77
C ALA A 47 -1.73 -29.62 -5.25
N ARG A 48 -1.81 -29.46 -3.92
CA ARG A 48 -2.83 -28.62 -3.25
C ARG A 48 -2.51 -27.12 -3.39
N GLY A 49 -2.45 -26.61 -4.62
CA GLY A 49 -2.00 -25.24 -4.88
C GLY A 49 -2.91 -24.14 -4.33
N TYR A 50 -4.19 -24.44 -4.04
CA TYR A 50 -5.09 -23.50 -3.35
C TYR A 50 -4.58 -23.12 -1.95
N GLN A 51 -4.04 -24.09 -1.18
CA GLN A 51 -3.49 -23.81 0.15
C GLN A 51 -2.27 -22.87 0.07
N ALA A 52 -1.40 -23.08 -0.92
CA ALA A 52 -0.23 -22.23 -1.14
C ALA A 52 -0.63 -20.81 -1.56
N TYR A 53 -1.61 -20.70 -2.46
CA TYR A 53 -2.20 -19.41 -2.85
C TYR A 53 -2.75 -18.68 -1.61
N GLN A 54 -3.61 -19.32 -0.82
CA GLN A 54 -4.21 -18.70 0.35
C GLN A 54 -3.17 -18.27 1.39
N PHE A 55 -2.15 -19.10 1.63
CA PHE A 55 -1.08 -18.81 2.57
C PHE A 55 -0.34 -17.52 2.20
N VAL A 56 0.07 -17.37 0.93
CA VAL A 56 0.78 -16.17 0.48
C VAL A 56 -0.14 -14.94 0.49
N GLU A 57 -1.39 -15.08 0.07
CA GLU A 57 -2.36 -13.97 0.09
C GLU A 57 -2.69 -13.52 1.52
N ASN A 58 -2.74 -14.43 2.48
CA ASN A 58 -2.88 -14.09 3.90
C ASN A 58 -1.67 -13.27 4.39
N ILE A 59 -0.44 -13.72 4.14
CA ILE A 59 0.78 -12.99 4.53
C ILE A 59 0.76 -11.57 3.96
N ARG A 60 0.43 -11.42 2.66
CA ARG A 60 0.36 -10.10 2.01
C ARG A 60 -0.71 -9.20 2.61
N ARG A 61 -1.89 -9.74 2.93
CA ARG A 61 -2.94 -8.99 3.63
C ARG A 61 -2.49 -8.49 4.98
N TYR A 62 -1.87 -9.35 5.79
CA TYR A 62 -1.33 -8.96 7.09
C TYR A 62 -0.23 -7.91 6.96
N GLN A 63 0.66 -8.05 5.99
CA GLN A 63 1.72 -7.07 5.73
C GLN A 63 1.15 -5.69 5.38
N ILE A 64 0.18 -5.62 4.48
CA ILE A 64 -0.46 -4.35 4.08
C ILE A 64 -1.17 -3.72 5.29
N SER A 65 -1.92 -4.51 6.05
CA SER A 65 -2.62 -4.04 7.25
C SER A 65 -1.64 -3.51 8.30
N LEU A 66 -0.52 -4.20 8.54
CA LEU A 66 0.50 -3.78 9.49
C LEU A 66 1.19 -2.48 9.06
N ILE A 67 1.57 -2.36 7.78
CA ILE A 67 2.16 -1.13 7.25
C ILE A 67 1.20 0.05 7.41
N GLY A 68 -0.08 -0.14 7.04
CA GLY A 68 -1.09 0.90 7.20
C GLY A 68 -1.26 1.32 8.67
N TYR A 69 -1.31 0.35 9.59
CA TYR A 69 -1.37 0.63 11.02
C TYR A 69 -0.18 1.46 11.51
N LEU A 70 1.05 1.10 11.12
CA LEU A 70 2.26 1.81 11.52
C LEU A 70 2.31 3.24 10.97
N GLN A 71 1.87 3.43 9.72
CA GLN A 71 1.77 4.77 9.10
C GLN A 71 0.80 5.68 9.86
N GLU A 72 -0.38 5.18 10.24
CA GLU A 72 -1.34 5.95 11.03
C GLU A 72 -0.80 6.30 12.43
N LYS A 73 -0.08 5.37 13.07
CA LYS A 73 0.57 5.62 14.36
C LYS A 73 1.64 6.69 14.26
N GLU A 74 2.45 6.67 13.20
CA GLU A 74 3.47 7.69 12.96
C GLU A 74 2.85 9.07 12.71
N LYS A 75 1.79 9.16 11.89
CA LYS A 75 1.05 10.42 11.67
C LYS A 75 0.49 10.98 12.97
N ALA A 76 -0.15 10.15 13.78
CA ALA A 76 -0.71 10.57 15.07
C ALA A 76 0.38 11.10 16.02
N GLN A 77 1.54 10.44 16.08
CA GLN A 77 2.68 10.89 16.88
C GLN A 77 3.26 12.22 16.35
N ARG A 78 3.38 12.36 15.03
CA ARG A 78 3.84 13.62 14.41
C ARG A 78 2.91 14.77 14.75
N THR A 79 1.60 14.60 14.58
CA THR A 79 0.60 15.62 14.93
C THR A 79 0.66 15.98 16.41
N ALA A 80 0.80 15.00 17.30
CA ALA A 80 0.93 15.24 18.75
C ALA A 80 2.26 15.92 19.14
N ARG A 81 3.30 15.82 18.30
CA ARG A 81 4.64 16.36 18.56
C ARG A 81 4.89 17.75 17.95
N ILE A 82 4.05 18.25 17.05
CA ILE A 82 4.17 19.62 16.53
C ILE A 82 4.08 20.59 17.71
N PRO A 83 5.15 21.33 18.05
CA PRO A 83 5.13 22.25 19.18
C PRO A 83 4.16 23.39 18.89
N LEU A 84 3.43 23.84 19.91
CA LEU A 84 2.43 24.91 19.81
C LEU A 84 3.01 26.20 19.19
N THR A 85 4.32 26.42 19.27
CA THR A 85 5.03 27.55 18.65
C THR A 85 4.95 27.53 17.12
N ASP A 86 5.10 26.36 16.48
CA ASP A 86 5.12 26.25 15.01
C ASP A 86 3.75 26.52 14.39
N VAL A 87 2.66 26.19 15.11
CA VAL A 87 1.28 26.50 14.68
C VAL A 87 0.93 27.97 14.89
N ILE A 88 1.48 28.62 15.91
CA ILE A 88 1.29 30.07 16.14
C ILE A 88 1.99 30.89 15.06
N ASP A 89 3.22 30.54 14.66
CA ASP A 89 3.94 31.26 13.61
C ASP A 89 3.28 31.10 12.23
N ALA A 90 2.81 29.89 11.89
CA ALA A 90 2.12 29.63 10.63
C ALA A 90 0.71 30.28 10.57
N ALA A 91 -0.01 30.35 11.69
CA ALA A 91 -1.30 31.05 11.77
C ALA A 91 -1.11 32.58 11.81
N GLY A 92 -0.10 33.08 12.52
CA GLY A 92 0.27 34.48 12.58
C GLY A 92 0.66 35.05 11.22
N ALA A 93 1.41 34.29 10.41
CA ALA A 93 1.76 34.67 9.05
C ALA A 93 0.54 34.79 8.11
N ARG A 94 -0.50 33.99 8.31
CA ARG A 94 -1.76 34.08 7.54
C ARG A 94 -2.66 35.21 8.03
N ALA A 95 -2.70 35.45 9.33
CA ALA A 95 -3.50 36.51 9.93
C ALA A 95 -2.94 37.91 9.61
N ALA A 96 -1.61 38.07 9.54
CA ALA A 96 -0.96 39.34 9.20
C ALA A 96 -1.32 39.89 7.80
N GLY A 97 -1.79 39.05 6.87
CA GLY A 97 -2.29 39.48 5.56
C GLY A 97 -3.79 39.82 5.50
N ALA A 98 -4.55 39.51 6.57
CA ALA A 98 -6.02 39.63 6.59
C ALA A 98 -6.55 40.82 7.40
N TYR A 99 -5.69 41.49 8.18
CA TYR A 99 -6.05 42.76 8.82
C TYR A 99 -5.64 43.91 7.90
N PRO A 100 -6.58 44.72 7.37
CA PRO A 100 -6.20 45.95 6.73
C PRO A 100 -5.51 46.81 7.79
N ALA A 101 -4.21 47.08 7.60
CA ALA A 101 -3.49 48.05 8.41
C ALA A 101 -4.15 49.41 8.18
N VAL A 102 -5.02 49.82 9.10
CA VAL A 102 -5.58 51.17 9.10
C VAL A 102 -4.39 52.10 9.29
N THR A 103 -4.01 52.85 8.26
CA THR A 103 -2.90 53.78 8.37
C THR A 103 -3.28 54.88 9.36
N PRO A 104 -2.35 55.38 10.20
CA PRO A 104 -2.64 56.40 11.21
C PRO A 104 -3.30 57.68 10.64
N ASP A 105 -3.12 57.92 9.34
CA ASP A 105 -3.64 59.07 8.60
C ASP A 105 -5.17 59.07 8.47
N GLN A 106 -5.83 57.90 8.57
CA GLN A 106 -7.30 57.81 8.47
C GLN A 106 -8.05 58.16 9.76
N LEU A 107 -7.34 58.47 10.86
CA LEU A 107 -7.94 58.84 12.14
C LEU A 107 -8.00 60.37 12.35
N ALA A 108 -7.45 61.19 11.45
CA ALA A 108 -7.25 62.62 11.66
C ALA A 108 -8.31 63.56 11.07
N HIS A 109 -9.30 63.05 10.33
CA HIS A 109 -10.32 63.90 9.67
C HIS A 109 -11.76 63.46 9.99
N PRO A 110 -12.44 64.10 10.95
CA PRO A 110 -13.89 63.99 11.05
C PRO A 110 -14.53 64.69 9.85
N ALA A 111 -15.47 64.01 9.19
CA ALA A 111 -16.26 64.57 8.11
C ALA A 111 -17.00 65.84 8.57
N GLN A 112 -16.95 66.89 7.74
CA GLN A 112 -17.89 68.01 7.79
C GLN A 112 -19.12 67.69 6.95
#